data_AF-A0A011PKZ9-F1
#
_entry.id   AF-A0A011PKZ9-F1
#
_cell.length_a   1.000
_cell.length_b   1.000
_cell.length_c   1.000
_cell.angle_alpha   90.00
_cell.angle_beta   90.00
_cell.angle_gamma   90.00
#
_symmetry.space_group_name_H-M   'P 1'
#
loop_
_entity.id
_entity.type
_entity.pdbx_description
1 polymer ?
#
loop_
_entity_poly.entity_id
_entity_poly.type
_entity_poly.pdbx_seq_one_letter_code
_entity_poly.pdbx_strand_id
1 'polypeptide(L)' 'MLERNGMSIVFREVPALVCENCGETFHEEAVTAALLKQAEQAAAVGVEIDVRRFAMAA' A
#
# COMPACT_ATOMS: atom_id res chain seq x y z
N MET A 1 1.06 0.15 5.62
CA MET A 1 -0.16 -0.25 6.36
C MET A 1 -1.10 0.92 6.32
N LEU A 2 -2.39 0.69 6.05
CA LEU A 2 -3.43 1.71 6.11
C LEU A 2 -4.55 1.20 7.03
N GLU A 3 -5.15 2.12 7.78
CA GLU A 3 -6.17 1.79 8.79
C GLU A 3 -7.34 2.76 8.69
N ARG A 4 -8.57 2.25 8.82
CA ARG A 4 -9.79 3.08 8.83
C ARG A 4 -10.94 2.37 9.52
N ASN A 5 -11.57 3.01 10.51
CA ASN A 5 -12.80 2.53 11.15
C ASN A 5 -12.73 1.05 11.62
N GLY A 6 -11.59 0.62 12.19
CA GLY A 6 -11.38 -0.77 12.63
C GLY A 6 -10.92 -1.74 11.54
N MET A 7 -10.90 -1.33 10.26
CA MET A 7 -10.23 -2.05 9.18
C MET A 7 -8.72 -1.78 9.20
N SER A 8 -7.91 -2.81 8.97
CA SER A 8 -6.48 -2.70 8.69
C SER A 8 -6.11 -3.44 7.40
N ILE A 9 -5.32 -2.79 6.55
CA ILE A 9 -4.72 -3.42 5.37
C ILE A 9 -3.19 -3.27 5.36
N VAL A 10 -2.51 -4.40 5.20
CA VAL A 10 -1.05 -4.51 5.17
C VAL A 10 -0.61 -4.90 3.77
N PHE A 11 0.18 -4.01 3.14
CA PHE A 11 0.86 -4.29 1.89
C PHE A 11 2.32 -4.67 2.15
N ARG A 12 2.75 -5.81 1.58
CA ARG A 12 4.12 -6.32 1.66
C ARG A 12 4.79 -6.23 0.30
N GLU A 13 6.10 -5.98 0.31
CA GLU A 13 6.92 -5.93 -0.90
C GLU A 13 6.43 -4.89 -1.92
N VAL A 14 5.94 -3.75 -1.40
CA VAL A 14 5.55 -2.61 -2.24
C VAL A 14 6.82 -2.02 -2.87
N PRO A 15 6.86 -1.84 -4.20
CA PRO A 15 7.97 -1.18 -4.86
C PRO A 15 8.23 0.21 -4.28
N ALA A 16 9.48 0.50 -3.97
CA ALA A 16 9.90 1.79 -3.45
C ALA A 16 11.16 2.25 -4.17
N LEU A 17 11.27 3.56 -4.32
CA LEU A 17 12.45 4.26 -4.78
C LEU A 17 13.19 4.81 -3.57
N VAL A 18 14.51 4.95 -3.70
CA VAL A 18 15.35 5.56 -2.69
C VAL A 18 15.90 6.86 -3.26
N CYS A 19 15.72 7.96 -2.54
CA CYS A 19 16.28 9.24 -2.95
C CYS A 19 17.80 9.18 -2.85
N GLU A 20 18.51 9.39 -3.97
CA GLU A 20 19.96 9.32 -4.02
C GLU A 20 20.66 10.40 -3.17
N ASN A 21 19.96 11.48 -2.84
CA ASN A 21 20.52 12.60 -2.08
C ASN A 21 20.34 12.47 -0.56
N CYS A 22 19.18 11.99 -0.07
CA CYS A 22 18.88 11.91 1.36
C CYS A 22 18.68 10.48 1.89
N GLY A 23 18.61 9.48 1.02
CA GLY A 23 18.38 8.08 1.40
C GLY A 23 16.94 7.76 1.82
N GLU A 24 16.01 8.72 1.70
CA GLU A 24 14.61 8.48 2.04
C GLU A 24 13.96 7.50 1.06
N THR A 25 13.22 6.55 1.59
CA THR A 25 12.42 5.59 0.81
C THR A 25 11.05 6.19 0.54
N PHE A 26 10.66 6.23 -0.73
CA PHE A 26 9.36 6.74 -1.14
C PHE A 26 8.73 5.82 -2.21
N HIS A 27 7.42 5.90 -2.34
CA HIS A 27 6.69 5.18 -3.39
C HIS A 27 6.34 6.14 -4.51
N GLU A 28 6.31 5.66 -5.75
CA GLU A 28 5.79 6.46 -6.85
C GLU A 28 4.33 6.83 -6.60
N GLU A 29 3.92 7.98 -7.13
CA GLU A 29 2.54 8.47 -7.00
C GLU A 29 1.53 7.43 -7.49
N ALA A 30 1.80 6.80 -8.63
CA ALA A 30 0.94 5.78 -9.21
C ALA A 30 0.78 4.55 -8.29
N VAL A 31 1.87 4.12 -7.63
CA VAL A 31 1.84 3.03 -6.64
C VAL A 31 0.98 3.45 -5.45
N THR A 32 1.24 4.64 -4.91
CA THR A 32 0.49 5.18 -3.76
C THR A 32 -1.01 5.29 -4.06
N ALA A 33 -1.38 5.80 -5.24
CA ALA A 33 -2.77 5.89 -5.68
C ALA A 33 -3.43 4.50 -5.79
N ALA A 34 -2.72 3.49 -6.29
CA ALA A 34 -3.21 2.12 -6.36
C ALA A 34 -3.44 1.51 -4.96
N LEU A 35 -2.51 1.71 -4.02
CA LEU A 35 -2.65 1.23 -2.64
C LEU A 35 -3.86 1.85 -1.94
N LEU A 36 -4.04 3.18 -2.09
CA LEU A 36 -5.18 3.90 -1.52
C LEU A 36 -6.51 3.37 -2.09
N LYS A 37 -6.58 3.17 -3.41
CA LYS A 37 -7.77 2.60 -4.06
C LYS A 37 -8.09 1.19 -3.51
N GLN A 38 -7.08 0.34 -3.32
CA GLN A 38 -7.28 -0.99 -2.75
C GLN A 38 -7.77 -0.96 -1.30
N ALA A 39 -7.26 -0.03 -0.49
CA ALA A 39 -7.70 0.16 0.88
C ALA A 39 -9.15 0.65 0.95
N GLU A 40 -9.53 1.62 0.11
CA GLU A 40 -10.92 2.09 0.02
C GLU A 40 -11.88 0.98 -0.41
N GLN A 41 -11.47 0.13 -1.36
CA GLN A 41 -12.25 -1.03 -1.77
C GLN A 41 -12.44 -2.04 -0.63
N ALA A 42 -11.38 -2.34 0.13
CA ALA A 42 -11.46 -3.24 1.28
C ALA A 42 -12.37 -2.67 2.38
N ALA A 43 -12.27 -1.36 2.67
CA ALA A 43 -13.14 -0.67 3.60
C ALA A 43 -14.62 -0.73 3.17
N ALA A 44 -14.89 -0.49 1.88
CA ALA A 44 -16.25 -0.41 1.36
C ALA A 44 -17.04 -1.73 1.47
N VAL A 45 -16.35 -2.87 1.53
CA VAL A 45 -16.98 -4.19 1.68
C VAL A 45 -16.90 -4.74 3.12
N GLY A 46 -16.43 -3.92 4.07
CA GLY A 46 -16.42 -4.27 5.50
C GLY A 46 -15.33 -5.28 5.89
N VAL A 47 -14.19 -5.31 5.19
CA VAL A 47 -13.06 -6.14 5.60
C VAL A 47 -12.48 -5.62 6.92
N GLU A 48 -12.19 -6.53 7.86
CA GLU A 48 -11.55 -6.18 9.13
C GLU A 48 -10.02 -6.20 9.00
N ILE A 49 -9.44 -7.27 8.44
CA ILE A 49 -7.99 -7.40 8.21
C ILE A 49 -7.72 -7.93 6.79
N ASP A 50 -6.87 -7.22 6.04
CA ASP A 50 -6.42 -7.63 4.71
C ASP A 50 -4.87 -7.61 4.64
N VAL A 51 -4.26 -8.68 4.13
CA VAL A 51 -2.80 -8.75 3.94
C VAL A 51 -2.51 -9.11 2.49
N ARG A 52 -1.89 -8.18 1.77
CA ARG A 52 -1.56 -8.33 0.36
C ARG A 52 -0.06 -8.27 0.14
N ARG A 53 0.44 -9.18 -0.70
CA ARG A 53 1.82 -9.16 -1.18
C ARG A 53 1.82 -8.60 -2.60
N PHE A 54 2.59 -7.54 -2.83
CA PHE A 54 2.84 -7.04 -4.18
C PHE A 54 3.80 -8.01 -4.86
N ALA A 55 3.34 -8.61 -5.96
CA ALA A 55 4.23 -9.35 -6.83
C ALA A 55 5.05 -8.33 -7.65
N MET A 56 6.37 -8.49 -7.68
CA MET A 56 7.18 -7.80 -8.67
C MET A 56 6.80 -8.38 -10.04
N ALA A 57 6.43 -7.54 -11.00
CA ALA A 57 6.39 -7.97 -12.39
C ALA A 57 7.83 -8.36 -12.78
N ALA A 58 7.98 -9.60 -13.27
CA ALA A 58 9.26 -10.16 -13.70
C ALA A 58 9.75 -9.52 -15.01
#